data_AF-A0A839WDW1-F1
#
_entry.id   AF-A0A839WDW1-F1
#
_cell.length_a   1.000
_cell.length_b   1.000
_cell.length_c   1.000
_cell.angle_alpha   90.00
_cell.angle_beta   90.00
_cell.angle_gamma   90.00
#
_symmetry.space_group_name_H-M   'P 1'
#
loop_
_entity.id
_entity.type
_entity.pdbx_description
1 polymer ?
#
loop_
_entity_poly.entity_id
_entity_poly.type
_entity_poly.pdbx_seq_one_letter_code
_entity_poly.pdbx_strand_id
1 'polypeptide(L)'
;MNKVLMVIVGIIVLTGCSSKYKSVEVTKSTELLIKSKPVVISGSADGSYEGKPYSGSGEATAQAVRSAFSRYTDNAVIVSQCNELACLQKHNSLSEGYYVVPQILHWEDRATEWSGIPDKIEVKVTVFNAATSKVIASTILNGSSKWATFGGDHPQDLLPEPVNNYVDSLY
;
A
#
# COMPACT_ATOMS: atom_id res chain seq x y z
N MET A 1 -16.11 40.08 -29.05
CA MET A 1 -14.83 39.44 -28.69
C MET A 1 -14.74 38.95 -27.24
N ASN A 2 -15.51 39.46 -26.27
CA ASN A 2 -15.38 39.04 -24.86
C ASN A 2 -15.93 37.65 -24.50
N LYS A 3 -16.87 37.08 -25.27
CA LYS A 3 -17.48 35.76 -24.92
C LYS A 3 -16.60 34.56 -25.27
N VAL A 4 -15.80 34.67 -26.35
CA VAL A 4 -14.90 33.58 -26.80
C VAL A 4 -13.68 33.47 -25.88
N LEU A 5 -13.19 34.59 -25.34
CA LEU A 5 -12.08 34.61 -24.39
C LEU A 5 -12.45 33.90 -23.06
N MET A 6 -13.71 34.00 -22.63
CA MET A 6 -14.20 33.37 -21.40
C MET A 6 -14.31 31.84 -21.51
N VAL A 7 -14.62 31.32 -22.70
CA VAL A 7 -14.70 29.87 -22.95
C VAL A 7 -13.30 29.23 -23.03
N ILE A 8 -12.33 29.93 -23.60
CA ILE A 8 -10.94 29.44 -23.71
C ILE A 8 -10.25 29.40 -22.33
N VAL A 9 -10.52 30.37 -21.45
CA VAL A 9 -9.99 30.37 -20.07
C VAL A 9 -10.63 29.24 -19.23
N GLY A 10 -11.88 28.86 -19.50
CA GLY A 10 -12.56 27.76 -18.78
C GLY A 10 -12.01 26.36 -19.07
N ILE A 11 -11.43 26.12 -20.25
CA ILE A 11 -10.93 24.80 -20.66
C ILE A 11 -9.55 24.49 -20.05
N ILE A 12 -8.76 25.50 -19.69
CA ILE A 12 -7.39 25.32 -19.17
C ILE A 12 -7.37 24.90 -17.69
N VAL A 13 -8.48 25.02 -16.96
CA VAL A 13 -8.53 24.74 -15.51
C VAL A 13 -8.80 23.25 -15.18
N LEU A 14 -8.98 22.37 -16.18
CA LEU A 14 -9.33 20.96 -15.95
C LEU A 14 -8.14 19.98 -15.93
N THR A 15 -6.90 20.45 -16.07
CA THR A 15 -5.73 19.58 -15.90
C THR A 15 -5.39 19.44 -14.41
N GLY A 16 -6.11 18.57 -13.70
CA GLY A 16 -5.76 18.19 -12.33
C GLY A 16 -4.49 17.34 -12.31
N CYS A 17 -3.49 17.71 -11.52
CA CYS A 17 -2.33 16.87 -11.27
C CYS A 17 -2.77 15.57 -10.56
N SER A 18 -2.29 14.41 -11.03
CA SER A 18 -2.53 13.12 -10.36
C SER A 18 -1.36 12.69 -9.47
N SER A 19 -1.63 11.85 -8.47
CA SER A 19 -0.63 11.23 -7.61
C SER A 19 0.15 10.27 -8.48
N LYS A 20 1.41 10.03 -8.09
CA LYS A 20 2.31 9.18 -8.87
C LYS A 20 2.57 7.90 -8.10
N TYR A 21 2.29 6.79 -8.76
CA TYR A 21 2.57 5.47 -8.22
C TYR A 21 3.58 4.74 -9.09
N LYS A 22 4.48 4.01 -8.44
CA LYS A 22 5.43 3.11 -9.09
C LYS A 22 5.53 1.83 -8.29
N SER A 23 5.69 0.71 -8.96
CA SER A 23 5.97 -0.58 -8.32
C SER A 23 7.24 -1.16 -8.88
N VAL A 24 8.06 -1.75 -8.02
CA VAL A 24 9.27 -2.48 -8.39
C VAL A 24 9.10 -3.93 -7.94
N GLU A 25 9.00 -4.85 -8.90
CA GLU A 25 8.95 -6.28 -8.61
C GLU A 25 10.32 -6.73 -8.07
N VAL A 26 10.34 -7.21 -6.83
CA VAL A 26 11.53 -7.84 -6.22
C VAL A 26 11.55 -9.32 -6.56
N THR A 27 10.38 -9.95 -6.58
CA THR A 27 10.18 -11.34 -6.99
C THR A 27 8.91 -11.40 -7.80
N LYS A 28 9.06 -11.74 -9.09
CA LYS A 28 7.94 -11.93 -10.02
C LYS A 28 7.01 -13.02 -9.50
N SER A 29 5.70 -12.83 -9.66
CA SER A 29 4.73 -13.83 -9.24
C SER A 29 4.98 -15.17 -9.94
N THR A 30 5.06 -16.23 -9.14
CA THR A 30 5.28 -17.59 -9.63
C THR A 30 3.97 -18.33 -9.91
N GLU A 31 2.86 -17.87 -9.32
CA GLU A 31 1.51 -18.43 -9.46
C GLU A 31 0.44 -17.36 -9.22
N LEU A 32 -0.79 -17.60 -9.69
CA LEU A 32 -1.96 -16.80 -9.31
C LEU A 32 -2.55 -17.31 -7.99
N LEU A 33 -3.03 -16.39 -7.17
CA LEU A 33 -3.70 -16.70 -5.92
C LEU A 33 -5.12 -17.19 -6.17
N ILE A 34 -5.59 -18.09 -5.32
CA ILE A 34 -6.92 -18.67 -5.41
C ILE A 34 -7.87 -17.89 -4.50
N LYS A 35 -8.98 -17.41 -5.05
CA LYS A 35 -10.04 -16.71 -4.30
C LYS A 35 -10.58 -17.57 -3.17
N SER A 36 -11.10 -16.94 -2.12
CA SER A 36 -11.66 -17.59 -0.91
C SER A 36 -10.67 -18.38 -0.05
N LYS A 37 -9.40 -18.49 -0.43
CA LYS A 37 -8.36 -19.03 0.45
C LYS A 37 -8.06 -18.07 1.62
N PRO A 38 -7.70 -18.59 2.81
CA PRO A 38 -7.37 -17.74 3.94
C PRO A 38 -6.07 -16.96 3.70
N VAL A 39 -6.04 -15.74 4.21
CA VAL A 39 -4.89 -14.84 4.13
C VAL A 39 -4.57 -14.33 5.54
N VAL A 40 -3.37 -14.65 6.03
CA VAL A 40 -2.87 -14.19 7.33
C VAL A 40 -1.80 -13.14 7.10
N ILE A 41 -2.03 -11.94 7.64
CA ILE A 41 -1.25 -10.74 7.37
C ILE A 41 -0.53 -10.35 8.66
N SER A 42 0.77 -10.06 8.61
CA SER A 42 1.46 -9.52 9.79
C SER A 42 1.10 -8.06 10.01
N GLY A 43 1.31 -7.56 11.23
CA GLY A 43 1.48 -6.14 11.43
C GLY A 43 2.73 -5.62 10.69
N SER A 44 2.96 -4.32 10.82
CA SER A 44 4.20 -3.68 10.39
C SER A 44 4.69 -2.76 11.49
N ALA A 45 6.01 -2.61 11.61
CA ALA A 45 6.56 -1.57 12.46
C ALA A 45 6.24 -0.19 11.88
N ASP A 46 6.10 0.81 12.74
CA ASP A 46 5.90 2.18 12.30
C ASP A 46 7.12 2.69 11.50
N GLY A 47 6.84 3.43 10.43
CA GLY A 47 7.84 4.10 9.62
C GLY A 47 8.50 5.26 10.37
N SER A 48 9.68 5.65 9.90
CA SER A 48 10.39 6.83 10.39
C SER A 48 11.14 7.53 9.26
N TYR A 49 11.27 8.85 9.36
CA TYR A 49 12.09 9.64 8.44
C TYR A 49 12.84 10.72 9.22
N GLU A 50 14.14 10.87 8.97
CA GLU A 50 15.02 11.83 9.65
C GLU A 50 14.93 11.77 11.19
N GLY A 51 14.73 10.57 11.74
CA GLY A 51 14.59 10.35 13.19
C GLY A 51 13.22 10.70 13.77
N LYS A 52 12.27 11.16 12.96
CA LYS A 52 10.87 11.35 13.34
C LYS A 52 10.09 10.05 13.11
N PRO A 53 9.58 9.38 14.16
CA PRO A 53 8.69 8.24 14.01
C PRO A 53 7.28 8.69 13.63
N TYR A 54 6.58 7.87 12.84
CA TYR A 54 5.20 8.10 12.44
C TYR A 54 4.29 7.06 13.08
N SER A 55 3.81 7.37 14.29
CA SER A 55 2.99 6.43 15.06
C SER A 55 1.71 6.06 14.33
N GLY A 56 1.40 4.76 14.26
CA GLY A 56 0.21 4.24 13.59
C GLY A 56 0.39 3.98 12.09
N SER A 57 1.52 4.35 11.49
CA SER A 57 1.79 4.07 10.07
C SER A 57 1.88 2.57 9.79
N GLY A 58 2.37 1.78 10.73
CA GLY A 58 2.44 0.32 10.62
C GLY A 58 1.06 -0.33 10.62
N GLU A 59 0.16 0.15 11.49
CA GLU A 59 -1.24 -0.31 11.55
C GLU A 59 -1.99 0.09 10.27
N ALA A 60 -1.85 1.34 9.81
CA ALA A 60 -2.43 1.81 8.56
C ALA A 60 -1.99 0.95 7.36
N THR A 61 -0.71 0.60 7.31
CA THR A 61 -0.14 -0.27 6.27
C THR A 61 -0.75 -1.67 6.30
N ALA A 62 -0.83 -2.30 7.48
CA ALA A 62 -1.42 -3.63 7.62
C ALA A 62 -2.92 -3.64 7.24
N GLN A 63 -3.67 -2.62 7.65
CA GLN A 63 -5.09 -2.48 7.32
C GLN A 63 -5.33 -2.24 5.83
N ALA A 64 -4.48 -1.45 5.16
CA ALA A 64 -4.58 -1.24 3.71
C ALA A 64 -4.39 -2.56 2.96
N VAL A 65 -3.39 -3.35 3.34
CA VAL A 65 -3.12 -4.68 2.76
C VAL A 65 -4.29 -5.64 3.03
N ARG A 66 -4.79 -5.70 4.26
CA ARG A 66 -5.97 -6.52 4.59
C ARG A 66 -7.19 -6.13 3.78
N SER A 67 -7.45 -4.83 3.65
CA SER A 67 -8.60 -4.32 2.89
C SER A 67 -8.53 -4.70 1.41
N ALA A 68 -7.34 -4.70 0.83
CA ALA A 68 -7.14 -5.15 -0.55
C ALA A 68 -7.41 -6.66 -0.71
N PHE A 69 -6.84 -7.50 0.17
CA PHE A 69 -7.10 -8.96 0.14
C PHE A 69 -8.56 -9.33 0.44
N SER A 70 -9.26 -8.52 1.26
CA SER A 70 -10.67 -8.74 1.61
C SER A 70 -11.62 -8.67 0.40
N ARG A 71 -11.16 -8.16 -0.75
CA ARG A 71 -11.93 -8.17 -2.01
C ARG A 71 -11.99 -9.56 -2.65
N TYR A 72 -11.11 -10.47 -2.24
CA TYR A 72 -10.90 -11.78 -2.85
C TYR A 72 -11.16 -12.95 -1.89
N THR A 73 -11.26 -12.67 -0.59
CA THR A 73 -11.52 -13.66 0.45
C THR A 73 -12.19 -13.00 1.67
N ASP A 74 -13.10 -13.72 2.31
CA ASP A 74 -13.70 -13.29 3.59
C ASP A 74 -12.78 -13.57 4.79
N ASN A 75 -11.70 -14.34 4.58
CA ASN A 75 -10.79 -14.82 5.63
C ASN A 75 -9.43 -14.12 5.59
N ALA A 76 -9.44 -12.78 5.55
CA ALA A 76 -8.24 -11.94 5.65
C ALA A 76 -8.08 -11.40 7.09
N VAL A 77 -7.07 -11.87 7.81
CA VAL A 77 -6.84 -11.52 9.23
C VAL A 77 -5.47 -10.91 9.46
N ILE A 78 -5.38 -9.94 10.38
CA ILE A 78 -4.12 -9.33 10.80
C ILE A 78 -3.70 -9.93 12.14
N VAL A 79 -2.41 -10.26 12.25
CA VAL A 79 -1.75 -10.71 13.48
C VAL A 79 -0.79 -9.59 13.91
N SER A 80 -1.33 -8.60 14.61
CA SER A 80 -0.67 -7.30 14.85
C SER A 80 0.63 -7.41 15.64
N GLN A 81 0.78 -8.41 16.49
CA GLN A 81 2.01 -8.65 17.26
C GLN A 81 3.17 -9.22 16.42
N CYS A 82 2.91 -9.62 15.18
CA CYS A 82 3.91 -10.19 14.28
C CYS A 82 4.35 -9.17 13.22
N ASN A 83 5.62 -9.24 12.84
CA ASN A 83 6.22 -8.45 11.75
C ASN A 83 6.97 -9.32 10.73
N GLU A 84 6.99 -10.64 10.92
CA GLU A 84 7.74 -11.59 10.10
C GLU A 84 6.99 -12.92 9.94
N LEU A 85 7.36 -13.68 8.90
CA LEU A 85 6.73 -14.95 8.55
C LEU A 85 6.78 -15.98 9.70
N ALA A 86 7.93 -16.11 10.35
CA ALA A 86 8.11 -17.10 11.42
C ALA A 86 7.13 -16.86 12.59
N CYS A 87 6.89 -15.59 12.94
CA CYS A 87 5.90 -15.21 13.94
C CYS A 87 4.48 -15.56 13.47
N LEU A 88 4.13 -15.26 12.21
CA LEU A 88 2.82 -15.62 11.65
C LEU A 88 2.57 -17.12 11.73
N GLN A 89 3.54 -17.94 11.30
CA GLN A 89 3.43 -19.39 11.30
C GLN A 89 3.26 -19.97 12.71
N LYS A 90 3.88 -19.34 13.71
CA LYS A 90 3.76 -19.72 15.12
C LYS A 90 2.39 -19.38 15.71
N HIS A 91 1.83 -18.22 15.38
CA HIS A 91 0.59 -17.73 16.00
C HIS A 91 -0.68 -18.09 15.21
N ASN A 92 -0.58 -18.29 13.91
CA ASN A 92 -1.69 -18.61 13.01
C ASN A 92 -1.22 -19.59 11.93
N SER A 93 -0.99 -20.84 12.33
CA SER A 93 -0.58 -21.88 11.39
C SER A 93 -1.70 -22.20 10.39
N LEU A 94 -1.39 -22.02 9.11
CA LEU A 94 -2.23 -22.37 7.98
C LEU A 94 -1.68 -23.60 7.26
N SER A 95 -2.55 -24.57 6.98
CA SER A 95 -2.25 -25.70 6.10
C SER A 95 -2.40 -25.34 4.62
N GLU A 96 -3.17 -24.30 4.31
CA GLU A 96 -3.40 -23.79 2.95
C GLU A 96 -3.70 -22.29 2.98
N GLY A 97 -3.57 -21.62 1.83
CA GLY A 97 -3.72 -20.17 1.71
C GLY A 97 -2.38 -19.44 1.76
N TYR A 98 -2.38 -18.23 2.30
CA TYR A 98 -1.27 -17.30 2.12
C TYR A 98 -0.88 -16.57 3.40
N TYR A 99 0.43 -16.39 3.59
CA TYR A 99 0.96 -15.43 4.56
C TYR A 99 1.40 -14.17 3.83
N VAL A 100 1.14 -13.01 4.40
CA VAL A 100 1.51 -11.72 3.82
C VAL A 100 2.26 -10.90 4.86
N VAL A 101 3.43 -10.40 4.49
CA VAL A 101 4.27 -9.58 5.36
C VAL A 101 4.48 -8.22 4.70
N PRO A 102 3.79 -7.17 5.16
CA PRO A 102 4.08 -5.80 4.76
C PRO A 102 5.17 -5.16 5.62
N GLN A 103 6.08 -4.44 4.98
CA GLN A 103 7.18 -3.73 5.61
C GLN A 103 7.27 -2.31 5.06
N ILE A 104 7.21 -1.32 5.94
CA ILE A 104 7.50 0.07 5.57
C ILE A 104 9.01 0.21 5.36
N LEU A 105 9.41 0.67 4.18
CA LEU A 105 10.79 1.00 3.82
C LEU A 105 11.06 2.50 3.95
N HIS A 106 10.06 3.33 3.62
CA HIS A 106 10.12 4.78 3.74
C HIS A 106 8.75 5.34 4.06
N TRP A 107 8.69 6.29 4.99
CA TRP A 107 7.46 7.01 5.34
C TRP A 107 7.78 8.45 5.65
N GLU A 108 7.30 9.34 4.80
CA GLU A 108 7.68 10.74 4.82
C GLU A 108 6.44 11.61 4.65
N ASP A 109 6.08 12.27 5.76
CA ASP A 109 5.05 13.30 5.80
C ASP A 109 5.73 14.67 5.84
N ARG A 110 5.55 15.44 4.78
CA ARG A 110 6.13 16.78 4.61
C ARG A 110 5.09 17.88 4.74
N ALA A 111 3.88 17.57 5.24
CA ALA A 111 2.77 18.51 5.31
C ALA A 111 2.60 19.22 3.95
N THR A 112 2.36 18.43 2.90
CA THR A 112 2.38 18.85 1.49
C THR A 112 1.62 20.15 1.22
N GLU A 113 0.52 20.37 1.95
CA GLU A 113 -0.30 21.59 1.87
C GLU A 113 0.43 22.89 2.26
N TRP A 114 1.39 22.81 3.19
CA TRP A 114 2.10 23.97 3.73
C TRP A 114 3.50 24.12 3.13
N SER A 115 4.18 23.01 2.86
CA SER A 115 5.54 23.01 2.33
C SER A 115 5.59 23.02 0.80
N GLY A 116 4.53 22.55 0.14
CA GLY A 116 4.53 22.29 -1.30
C GLY A 116 5.43 21.11 -1.70
N ILE A 117 5.88 20.29 -0.75
CA ILE A 117 6.75 19.15 -1.02
C ILE A 117 5.95 17.85 -0.87
N PRO A 118 5.91 16.97 -1.89
CA PRO A 118 5.12 15.74 -1.82
C PRO A 118 5.53 14.79 -0.70
N ASP A 119 4.53 14.20 -0.07
CA ASP A 119 4.66 13.03 0.80
C ASP A 119 5.13 11.83 -0.01
N LYS A 120 5.80 10.90 0.67
CA LYS A 120 6.29 9.67 0.07
C LYS A 120 6.10 8.48 0.98
N ILE A 121 5.62 7.41 0.38
CA ILE A 121 5.61 6.09 1.01
C ILE A 121 6.36 5.09 0.13
N GLU A 122 7.08 4.20 0.78
CA GLU A 122 7.65 3.00 0.16
C GLU A 122 7.33 1.82 1.06
N VAL A 123 6.58 0.86 0.54
CA VAL A 123 6.13 -0.33 1.28
C VAL A 123 6.48 -1.57 0.48
N LYS A 124 7.21 -2.50 1.09
CA LYS A 124 7.42 -3.84 0.53
C LYS A 124 6.32 -4.77 1.02
N VAL A 125 5.69 -5.49 0.10
CA VAL A 125 4.74 -6.56 0.42
C VAL A 125 5.29 -7.86 -0.12
N THR A 126 5.39 -8.87 0.75
CA THR A 126 5.82 -10.22 0.37
C THR A 126 4.71 -11.21 0.69
N VAL A 127 4.37 -12.05 -0.30
CA VAL A 127 3.35 -13.09 -0.19
C VAL A 127 4.01 -14.46 -0.22
N PHE A 128 3.63 -15.32 0.72
CA PHE A 128 4.14 -16.68 0.86
C PHE A 128 3.02 -17.69 0.72
N ASN A 129 3.32 -18.81 0.06
CA ASN A 129 2.44 -19.97 0.03
C ASN A 129 2.45 -20.64 1.41
N ALA A 130 1.29 -20.82 2.05
CA ALA A 130 1.23 -21.35 3.42
C ALA A 130 1.73 -22.79 3.53
N ALA A 131 1.47 -23.63 2.53
CA ALA A 131 1.83 -25.05 2.54
C ALA A 131 3.34 -25.27 2.34
N THR A 132 3.98 -24.44 1.53
CA THR A 132 5.40 -24.62 1.16
C THR A 132 6.35 -23.61 1.79
N SER A 133 5.83 -22.55 2.41
CA SER A 133 6.58 -21.39 2.90
C SER A 133 7.42 -20.66 1.84
N LYS A 134 7.22 -20.96 0.56
CA LYS A 134 7.93 -20.29 -0.54
C LYS A 134 7.32 -18.93 -0.82
N VAL A 135 8.17 -17.97 -1.19
CA VAL A 135 7.74 -16.68 -1.71
C VAL A 135 7.02 -16.90 -3.04
N ILE A 136 5.76 -16.45 -3.12
CA ILE A 136 4.98 -16.43 -4.37
C ILE A 136 5.34 -15.20 -5.16
N ALA A 137 5.31 -14.04 -4.50
CA ALA A 137 5.57 -12.73 -5.07
C ALA A 137 6.12 -11.78 -4.01
N SER A 138 6.90 -10.79 -4.44
CA SER A 138 7.32 -9.68 -3.59
C SER A 138 7.47 -8.41 -4.43
N THR A 139 6.87 -7.32 -3.96
CA THR A 139 6.89 -6.04 -4.68
C THR A 139 7.12 -4.89 -3.71
N ILE A 140 7.87 -3.89 -4.15
CA ILE A 140 8.00 -2.60 -3.48
C ILE A 140 7.05 -1.61 -4.14
N LEU A 141 6.13 -1.06 -3.34
CA LEU A 141 5.08 -0.14 -3.74
C LEU A 141 5.48 1.27 -3.33
N ASN A 142 5.47 2.19 -4.29
CA ASN A 142 5.80 3.59 -4.08
C ASN A 142 4.58 4.46 -4.37
N GLY A 143 4.31 5.41 -3.47
CA GLY A 143 3.29 6.43 -3.65
C GLY A 143 3.86 7.81 -3.33
N SER A 144 3.41 8.83 -4.07
CA SER A 144 3.74 10.22 -3.78
C SER A 144 2.53 11.14 -4.02
N SER A 145 2.28 12.04 -3.07
CA SER A 145 1.10 12.91 -3.06
C SER A 145 1.16 14.03 -4.10
N LYS A 146 0.00 14.62 -4.36
CA LYS A 146 -0.14 15.78 -5.26
C LYS A 146 0.16 17.06 -4.50
N TRP A 147 0.63 18.07 -5.23
CA TRP A 147 0.94 19.40 -4.67
C TRP A 147 -0.27 20.22 -4.20
N ALA A 148 -1.51 19.84 -4.57
CA ALA A 148 -2.68 20.70 -4.39
C ALA A 148 -3.99 19.91 -4.18
N THR A 149 -4.09 19.13 -3.11
CA THR A 149 -5.40 18.76 -2.55
C THR A 149 -5.72 19.72 -1.42
N PHE A 150 -6.76 20.55 -1.58
CA PHE A 150 -7.32 21.34 -0.47
C PHE A 150 -7.99 20.35 0.50
N GLY A 151 -7.34 20.04 1.62
CA GLY A 151 -7.80 19.07 2.62
C GLY A 151 -6.78 18.01 3.02
N GLY A 152 -5.60 17.98 2.39
CA GLY A 152 -4.41 17.29 2.84
C GLY A 152 -4.42 15.80 2.50
N ASP A 153 -3.69 15.42 1.45
CA ASP A 153 -3.29 14.02 1.29
C ASP A 153 -2.29 13.72 2.41
N HIS A 154 -2.59 12.73 3.26
CA HIS A 154 -1.62 12.17 4.20
C HIS A 154 -0.94 10.95 3.58
N PRO A 155 0.26 10.54 4.05
CA PRO A 155 0.94 9.36 3.52
C PRO A 155 0.09 8.08 3.50
N GLN A 156 -0.83 7.94 4.46
CA GLN A 156 -1.79 6.83 4.51
C GLN A 156 -2.82 6.81 3.37
N ASP A 157 -3.14 7.96 2.78
CA ASP A 157 -4.06 8.05 1.62
C ASP A 157 -3.39 7.57 0.32
N LEU A 158 -2.06 7.45 0.33
CA LEU A 158 -1.28 6.92 -0.79
C LEU A 158 -1.21 5.39 -0.81
N LEU A 159 -1.63 4.72 0.27
CA LEU A 159 -1.57 3.26 0.38
C LEU A 159 -2.60 2.52 -0.51
N PRO A 160 -3.90 2.91 -0.54
CA PRO A 160 -4.92 2.04 -1.12
C PRO A 160 -4.70 1.74 -2.60
N GLU A 161 -4.43 2.74 -3.44
CA GLU A 161 -4.30 2.54 -4.88
C GLU A 161 -3.16 1.58 -5.29
N PRO A 162 -1.88 1.80 -4.88
CA PRO A 162 -0.81 0.89 -5.25
C PRO A 162 -0.95 -0.49 -4.60
N VAL A 163 -1.51 -0.57 -3.38
CA VAL A 163 -1.76 -1.86 -2.71
C VAL A 163 -2.86 -2.65 -3.42
N ASN A 164 -3.98 -2.01 -3.79
CA ASN A 164 -5.04 -2.67 -4.55
C ASN A 164 -4.53 -3.14 -5.91
N ASN A 165 -3.86 -2.27 -6.67
CA ASN A 165 -3.32 -2.65 -7.99
C ASN A 165 -2.35 -3.84 -7.90
N TYR A 166 -1.55 -3.91 -6.83
CA TYR A 166 -0.68 -5.05 -6.59
C TYR A 166 -1.46 -6.31 -6.23
N VAL A 167 -2.38 -6.25 -5.27
CA VAL A 167 -3.16 -7.43 -4.88
C VAL A 167 -4.02 -7.92 -6.04
N ASP A 168 -4.61 -7.02 -6.83
CA ASP A 168 -5.40 -7.34 -8.00
C ASP A 168 -4.58 -8.10 -9.06
N SER A 169 -3.27 -7.81 -9.20
CA SER A 169 -2.40 -8.51 -10.15
C SER A 169 -1.96 -9.90 -9.67
N LEU A 170 -2.19 -10.24 -8.40
CA LEU A 170 -1.90 -11.55 -7.85
C LEU A 170 -3.04 -12.56 -8.07
N TYR A 171 -4.26 -12.12 -8.39
CA TYR A 171 -5.45 -12.97 -8.59
C TYR A 171 -5.84 -13.08 -10.08
#